data_AF-A0AA38YR35-F1
#
_entry.id   AF-A0AA38YR35-F1
#
_cell.length_a   1.000
_cell.length_b   1.000
_cell.length_c   1.000
_cell.angle_alpha   90.00
_cell.angle_beta   90.00
_cell.angle_gamma   90.00
#
_symmetry.space_group_name_H-M   'P 1'
#
loop_
_entity.id
_entity.type
_entity.pdbx_description
1 polymer ?
#
loop_
_entity_poly.entity_id
_entity_poly.type
_entity_poly.pdbx_seq_one_letter_code
_entity_poly.pdbx_strand_id
1 'polypeptide(L)'
;MVDGSWTALGPKGDTIDGVKTWPGKRVGVHSVGDHTAIELIGKDRPGLLSEISAVLADLHFNVVGAEVWTHNRRIACVVYVNDDATCRAVDDPTRLSVMEEQLKNVLRGCEDDDKVARTSFSMGFTHVDRRLHQMLFADRDYEGGGTTTEADYPSSFKPKITIDHCEDKGYSAVSVMCKDRPKLMFDIVCTLTDMQYVVFHASISSDGPYASQEYFIRHMDGCTLDNEGEKERVIKCLEAAIRRRVSEGLSLELCAKDRVGLLSELTRVLREHGLSVTRAGVSTVGEQAMNVFYVRDASGKPVDMKTIEALRKEIGHTMMLNVKKEPSSAKTPEASGWAKTSFFFGSLFERQRSRYGIT
;
A
#
# COMPACT_ATOMS: atom_id res chain seq x y z
N MET A 1 30.68 -31.99 -25.70
CA MET A 1 30.46 -32.54 -24.34
C MET A 1 31.43 -31.87 -23.39
N VAL A 2 31.00 -30.81 -22.71
CA VAL A 2 31.49 -30.41 -21.38
C VAL A 2 30.31 -29.67 -20.73
N ASP A 3 29.85 -30.20 -19.61
CA ASP A 3 28.84 -29.64 -18.73
C ASP A 3 29.28 -28.26 -18.19
N GLY A 4 28.39 -27.28 -18.29
CA GLY A 4 28.53 -25.97 -17.65
C GLY A 4 27.32 -25.71 -16.77
N SER A 5 27.33 -26.24 -15.55
CA SER A 5 26.34 -25.92 -14.53
C SER A 5 26.49 -24.45 -14.11
N TRP A 6 25.51 -23.61 -14.44
CA TRP A 6 25.43 -22.25 -13.93
C TRP A 6 24.58 -22.23 -12.67
N THR A 7 25.22 -22.15 -11.51
CA THR A 7 24.58 -21.86 -10.23
C THR A 7 24.23 -20.38 -10.15
N ALA A 8 22.94 -20.06 -10.15
CA ALA A 8 22.44 -18.71 -9.89
C ALA A 8 22.68 -18.33 -8.42
N LEU A 9 23.39 -17.21 -8.20
CA LEU A 9 23.51 -16.57 -6.88
C LEU A 9 22.27 -15.69 -6.64
N GLY A 10 21.14 -16.32 -6.33
CA GLY A 10 20.02 -15.71 -5.62
C GLY A 10 20.02 -16.20 -4.16
N PRO A 11 19.39 -15.47 -3.21
CA PRO A 11 19.19 -16.01 -1.88
C PRO A 11 18.45 -17.35 -2.00
N LYS A 12 19.07 -18.42 -1.48
CA LYS A 12 18.52 -19.78 -1.53
C LYS A 12 17.15 -19.77 -0.88
N GLY A 13 16.11 -19.86 -1.70
CA GLY A 13 14.75 -20.13 -1.24
C GLY A 13 14.69 -21.61 -0.85
N ASP A 14 14.68 -21.88 0.45
CA ASP A 14 14.33 -23.20 0.94
C ASP A 14 12.94 -23.56 0.42
N THR A 15 12.91 -24.65 -0.34
CA THR A 15 11.71 -25.25 -0.89
C THR A 15 11.11 -26.20 0.16
N ILE A 16 9.79 -26.28 0.16
CA ILE A 16 8.86 -27.22 0.86
C ILE A 16 7.97 -26.48 1.87
N ASP A 17 6.74 -26.16 1.47
CA ASP A 17 5.57 -27.01 1.78
C ASP A 17 4.25 -26.26 1.46
N GLY A 18 3.43 -26.86 0.57
CA GLY A 18 1.97 -26.72 0.49
C GLY A 18 1.33 -25.33 0.33
N VAL A 19 0.41 -25.21 -0.63
CA VAL A 19 -0.63 -24.17 -0.64
C VAL A 19 -1.46 -24.30 0.65
N LYS A 20 -0.99 -23.67 1.72
CA LYS A 20 -1.73 -23.50 2.97
C LYS A 20 -2.38 -22.13 2.87
N THR A 21 -3.70 -22.07 2.98
CA THR A 21 -4.48 -20.86 3.21
C THR A 21 -3.99 -20.18 4.49
N TRP A 22 -3.64 -18.90 4.41
CA TRP A 22 -3.09 -18.13 5.55
C TRP A 22 -4.25 -17.44 6.28
N PRO A 23 -4.45 -17.66 7.59
CA PRO A 23 -5.49 -16.95 8.33
C PRO A 23 -4.99 -15.59 8.85
N GLY A 24 -5.93 -14.64 8.90
CA GLY A 24 -5.68 -13.21 9.05
C GLY A 24 -5.34 -12.74 10.46
N LYS A 25 -4.84 -11.49 10.52
CA LYS A 25 -4.34 -10.72 11.66
C LYS A 25 -2.88 -11.00 12.01
N ARG A 26 -2.01 -9.99 11.87
CA ARG A 26 -0.62 -10.03 12.37
C ARG A 26 -0.14 -8.69 12.91
N VAL A 27 0.69 -8.78 13.96
CA VAL A 27 1.55 -7.72 14.47
C VAL A 27 2.98 -8.22 14.36
N GLY A 28 3.88 -7.48 13.74
CA GLY A 28 5.32 -7.81 13.69
C GLY A 28 6.16 -6.65 14.18
N VAL A 29 7.20 -6.93 14.96
CA VAL A 29 8.04 -5.93 15.62
C VAL A 29 9.51 -6.21 15.29
N HIS A 30 10.28 -5.18 14.93
CA HIS A 30 11.72 -5.28 14.72
C HIS A 30 12.43 -3.96 15.02
N SER A 31 13.66 -4.02 15.54
CA SER A 31 14.50 -2.85 15.80
C SER A 31 15.27 -2.44 14.53
N VAL A 32 15.24 -1.15 14.21
CA VAL A 32 15.70 -0.53 12.97
C VAL A 32 16.40 0.80 13.27
N GLY A 33 17.72 0.77 13.41
CA GLY A 33 18.47 1.97 13.83
C GLY A 33 18.00 2.44 15.20
N ASP A 34 17.55 3.70 15.28
CA ASP A 34 17.03 4.30 16.53
C ASP A 34 15.50 4.13 16.69
N HIS A 35 14.87 3.28 15.87
CA HIS A 35 13.41 3.09 15.88
C HIS A 35 13.04 1.61 15.88
N THR A 36 11.92 1.27 16.50
CA THR A 36 11.28 -0.04 16.38
C THR A 36 10.16 0.05 15.34
N ALA A 37 10.23 -0.78 14.31
CA ALA A 37 9.23 -0.87 13.27
C ALA A 37 8.19 -1.95 13.59
N ILE A 38 6.92 -1.56 13.48
CA ILE A 38 5.74 -2.35 13.78
C ILE A 38 4.92 -2.49 12.50
N GLU A 39 4.59 -3.72 12.12
CA GLU A 39 3.72 -4.00 10.98
C GLU A 39 2.40 -4.58 11.46
N LEU A 40 1.29 -4.01 10.99
CA LEU A 40 -0.07 -4.40 11.37
C LEU A 40 -0.86 -4.76 10.12
N ILE A 41 -1.54 -5.90 10.11
CA ILE A 41 -2.49 -6.30 9.06
C ILE A 41 -3.76 -6.84 9.72
N GLY A 42 -4.94 -6.45 9.22
CA GLY A 42 -6.20 -6.96 9.74
C GLY A 42 -7.44 -6.43 9.02
N LYS A 43 -8.62 -6.75 9.57
CA LYS A 43 -9.90 -6.19 9.14
C LYS A 43 -10.01 -4.73 9.60
N ASP A 44 -10.32 -3.83 8.69
CA ASP A 44 -10.51 -2.41 8.97
C ASP A 44 -11.92 -2.12 9.51
N ARG A 45 -12.00 -1.12 10.40
CA ARG A 45 -13.26 -0.58 10.92
C ARG A 45 -13.10 0.90 11.27
N PRO A 46 -14.17 1.72 11.21
CA PRO A 46 -14.12 3.10 11.67
C PRO A 46 -13.57 3.20 13.10
N GLY A 47 -12.58 4.06 13.29
CA GLY A 47 -11.93 4.29 14.59
C GLY A 47 -10.75 3.37 14.92
N LEU A 48 -10.47 2.33 14.12
CA LEU A 48 -9.38 1.38 14.40
C LEU A 48 -8.01 2.06 14.50
N LEU A 49 -7.69 2.98 13.59
CA LEU A 49 -6.42 3.71 13.64
C LEU A 49 -6.27 4.52 14.93
N SER A 50 -7.38 5.05 15.48
CA SER A 50 -7.39 5.78 16.75
C SER A 50 -7.22 4.86 17.96
N GLU A 51 -7.71 3.62 17.89
CA GLU A 51 -7.45 2.62 18.93
C GLU A 51 -5.98 2.16 18.91
N ILE A 52 -5.42 1.92 17.72
CA ILE A 52 -4.00 1.56 17.54
C ILE A 52 -3.08 2.65 18.09
N SER A 53 -3.33 3.91 17.71
CA SER A 53 -2.51 5.04 18.15
C SER A 53 -2.66 5.32 19.65
N ALA A 54 -3.83 5.07 20.23
CA ALA A 54 -4.04 5.15 21.68
C ALA A 54 -3.21 4.11 22.44
N VAL A 55 -3.19 2.85 21.99
CA VAL A 55 -2.34 1.81 22.60
C VAL A 55 -0.86 2.20 22.59
N LEU A 56 -0.36 2.73 21.45
CA LEU A 56 1.02 3.18 21.36
C LEU A 56 1.31 4.35 22.31
N ALA A 57 0.38 5.30 22.44
CA ALA A 57 0.51 6.44 23.34
C ALA A 57 0.49 6.01 24.83
N ASP A 58 -0.40 5.10 25.21
CA ASP A 58 -0.54 4.59 26.58
C ASP A 58 0.71 3.81 27.03
N LEU A 59 1.42 3.18 26.09
CA LEU A 59 2.70 2.50 26.33
C LEU A 59 3.93 3.42 26.26
N HIS A 60 3.71 4.74 26.12
CA HIS A 60 4.73 5.77 25.98
C HIS A 60 5.67 5.54 24.79
N PHE A 61 5.12 5.07 23.68
CA PHE A 61 5.82 5.01 22.40
C PHE A 61 5.49 6.24 21.56
N ASN A 62 6.53 6.99 21.18
CA ASN A 62 6.37 8.09 20.24
C ASN A 62 6.39 7.55 18.81
N VAL A 63 5.48 8.02 17.96
CA VAL A 63 5.35 7.58 16.57
C VAL A 63 6.11 8.53 15.67
N VAL A 64 7.31 8.13 15.25
CA VAL A 64 8.21 8.94 14.41
C VAL A 64 7.84 8.87 12.93
N GLY A 65 7.21 7.77 12.53
CA GLY A 65 6.69 7.62 11.18
C GLY A 65 5.64 6.53 11.08
N ALA A 66 4.73 6.66 10.12
CA ALA A 66 3.75 5.64 9.85
C ALA A 66 3.23 5.74 8.41
N GLU A 67 2.96 4.60 7.78
CA GLU A 67 2.20 4.53 6.54
C GLU A 67 1.06 3.53 6.74
N VAL A 68 -0.16 3.97 6.44
CA VAL A 68 -1.40 3.22 6.67
C VAL A 68 -2.21 3.21 5.39
N TRP A 69 -2.54 2.03 4.87
CA TRP A 69 -3.40 1.86 3.69
C TRP A 69 -4.61 1.00 4.02
N THR A 70 -5.79 1.41 3.56
CA THR A 70 -7.00 0.59 3.66
C THR A 70 -7.58 0.27 2.29
N HIS A 71 -8.05 -0.97 2.12
CA HIS A 71 -8.73 -1.43 0.91
C HIS A 71 -9.66 -2.61 1.24
N ASN A 72 -10.88 -2.63 0.68
CA ASN A 72 -11.85 -3.73 0.87
C ASN A 72 -12.01 -4.21 2.33
N ARG A 73 -12.18 -3.26 3.26
CA ARG A 73 -12.28 -3.51 4.71
C ARG A 73 -11.05 -4.23 5.30
N ARG A 74 -9.87 -4.03 4.70
CA ARG A 74 -8.57 -4.44 5.22
C ARG A 74 -7.73 -3.21 5.48
N ILE A 75 -6.88 -3.29 6.50
CA ILE A 75 -5.91 -2.28 6.85
C ILE A 75 -4.53 -2.92 6.88
N ALA A 76 -3.55 -2.24 6.29
CA ALA A 76 -2.13 -2.53 6.45
C ALA A 76 -1.42 -1.28 6.96
N CYS A 77 -0.64 -1.42 8.03
CA CYS A 77 0.15 -0.34 8.60
C CYS A 77 1.61 -0.77 8.76
N VAL A 78 2.52 0.15 8.51
CA VAL A 78 3.91 0.09 8.97
C VAL A 78 4.15 1.33 9.83
N VAL A 79 4.54 1.15 11.08
CA VAL A 79 4.69 2.22 12.08
C VAL A 79 6.09 2.15 12.66
N TYR A 80 6.81 3.26 12.67
CA TYR A 80 8.11 3.42 13.30
C TYR A 80 7.92 4.15 14.62
N VAL A 81 8.29 3.50 15.71
CA VAL A 81 8.19 4.04 17.06
C VAL A 81 9.55 4.15 17.72
N ASN A 82 9.69 5.09 18.64
CA ASN A 82 10.78 5.11 19.59
C ASN A 82 10.24 5.25 21.01
N ASP A 83 11.07 4.89 21.97
CA ASP A 83 10.78 5.07 23.37
C ASP A 83 10.88 6.55 23.76
N ASP A 84 9.87 7.09 24.44
CA ASP A 84 9.84 8.50 24.83
C ASP A 84 11.00 8.92 25.74
N ALA A 85 11.33 8.08 26.73
CA ALA A 85 12.34 8.40 27.73
C ALA A 85 13.77 8.38 27.17
N THR A 86 14.03 7.48 26.22
CA THR A 86 15.38 7.27 25.67
C THR A 86 15.56 7.82 24.26
N CYS A 87 14.47 8.17 23.57
CA CYS A 87 14.42 8.54 22.16
C CYS A 87 15.04 7.48 21.21
N ARG A 88 15.16 6.23 21.66
CA ARG A 88 15.79 5.12 20.94
C ARG A 88 14.80 4.01 20.62
N ALA A 89 15.27 3.02 19.87
CA ALA A 89 14.51 1.82 19.61
C ALA A 89 14.10 1.14 20.92
N VAL A 90 12.89 0.60 20.92
CA VAL A 90 12.34 -0.18 22.02
C VAL A 90 12.91 -1.59 21.91
N ASP A 91 13.92 -1.88 22.72
CA ASP A 91 14.58 -3.20 22.73
C ASP A 91 14.15 -4.08 23.92
N ASP A 92 13.33 -3.55 24.85
CA ASP A 92 12.84 -4.32 26.00
C ASP A 92 11.78 -5.36 25.57
N PRO A 93 12.08 -6.66 25.64
CA PRO A 93 11.18 -7.71 25.16
C PRO A 93 9.87 -7.77 25.95
N THR A 94 9.86 -7.35 27.22
CA THR A 94 8.63 -7.36 28.03
C THR A 94 7.65 -6.31 27.54
N ARG A 95 8.13 -5.09 27.28
CA ARG A 95 7.31 -4.01 26.71
C ARG A 95 6.85 -4.33 25.30
N LEU A 96 7.72 -4.92 24.47
CA LEU A 96 7.33 -5.36 23.14
C LEU A 96 6.24 -6.43 23.18
N SER A 97 6.31 -7.38 24.11
CA SER A 97 5.28 -8.42 24.29
C SER A 97 3.94 -7.82 24.73
N VAL A 98 3.94 -6.88 25.69
CA VAL A 98 2.72 -6.19 26.13
C VAL A 98 2.10 -5.40 24.99
N MET A 99 2.92 -4.69 24.22
CA MET A 99 2.48 -3.97 23.03
C MET A 99 1.87 -4.90 21.99
N GLU A 100 2.55 -6.00 21.67
CA GLU A 100 2.07 -6.98 20.70
C GLU A 100 0.72 -7.58 21.12
N GLU A 101 0.56 -7.92 22.40
CA GLU A 101 -0.69 -8.44 22.95
C GLU A 101 -1.84 -7.42 22.86
N GLN A 102 -1.60 -6.17 23.28
CA GLN A 102 -2.62 -5.11 23.23
C GLN A 102 -3.03 -4.79 21.78
N LEU A 103 -2.07 -4.69 20.87
CA LEU A 103 -2.36 -4.45 19.45
C LEU A 103 -3.11 -5.63 18.81
N LYS A 104 -2.77 -6.88 19.17
CA LYS A 104 -3.54 -8.06 18.75
C LYS A 104 -4.99 -8.00 19.24
N ASN A 105 -5.23 -7.56 20.47
CA ASN A 105 -6.58 -7.42 21.02
C ASN A 105 -7.39 -6.37 20.26
N VAL A 106 -6.79 -5.23 19.92
CA VAL A 106 -7.43 -4.18 19.11
C VAL A 106 -7.76 -4.68 17.69
N LEU A 107 -6.85 -5.43 17.06
CA LEU A 107 -7.07 -6.02 15.74
C LEU A 107 -8.06 -7.19 15.76
N ARG A 108 -8.30 -7.82 16.91
CA ARG A 108 -9.23 -8.96 17.04
C ARG A 108 -10.68 -8.54 16.81
N GLY A 109 -11.16 -7.45 17.42
CA GLY A 109 -12.58 -7.07 17.41
C GLY A 109 -13.50 -8.17 17.99
N CYS A 110 -14.81 -7.90 18.13
CA CYS A 110 -15.78 -8.82 18.76
C CYS A 110 -15.97 -10.21 18.10
N GLU A 111 -15.25 -10.55 17.03
CA GLU A 111 -15.38 -11.85 16.36
C GLU A 111 -14.18 -12.75 16.67
N ASP A 112 -14.53 -13.86 17.33
CA ASP A 112 -13.72 -15.00 17.72
C ASP A 112 -13.16 -15.70 16.47
N ASP A 113 -11.97 -15.29 16.04
CA ASP A 113 -11.18 -16.06 15.08
C ASP A 113 -9.79 -16.28 15.67
N ASP A 114 -9.63 -17.49 16.18
CA ASP A 114 -8.59 -17.91 17.11
C ASP A 114 -7.35 -18.41 16.35
N LYS A 115 -6.78 -17.55 15.50
CA LYS A 115 -5.61 -17.92 14.68
C LYS A 115 -4.44 -16.98 14.91
N VAL A 116 -3.39 -17.59 15.46
CA VAL A 116 -2.17 -16.95 15.94
C VAL A 116 -1.35 -16.40 14.78
N ALA A 117 -1.05 -15.10 14.87
CA ALA A 117 -0.12 -14.39 14.02
C ALA A 117 1.30 -14.97 14.11
N ARG A 118 1.89 -15.39 12.98
CA ARG A 118 3.32 -15.65 12.87
C ARG A 118 4.07 -14.43 12.36
N THR A 119 5.06 -13.99 13.12
CA THR A 119 6.08 -13.01 12.75
C THR A 119 7.25 -13.71 12.07
N SER A 120 7.46 -13.46 10.79
CA SER A 120 8.72 -13.80 10.12
C SER A 120 8.98 -12.78 9.05
N PHE A 121 9.91 -11.83 9.26
CA PHE A 121 10.27 -10.89 8.19
C PHE A 121 11.76 -10.60 8.13
N SER A 122 12.25 -10.66 6.89
CA SER A 122 13.59 -10.28 6.44
C SER A 122 13.55 -8.85 5.94
N MET A 123 14.57 -8.08 6.30
CA MET A 123 14.72 -6.69 5.89
C MET A 123 15.07 -6.53 4.41
N GLY A 124 14.49 -5.50 3.82
CA GLY A 124 15.04 -4.74 2.70
C GLY A 124 14.51 -3.32 2.81
N PHE A 125 15.33 -2.39 3.27
CA PHE A 125 14.99 -0.98 3.59
C PHE A 125 14.37 -0.15 2.46
N THR A 126 14.13 -0.69 1.25
CA THR A 126 13.96 0.17 0.09
C THR A 126 12.55 0.67 -0.19
N HIS A 127 11.44 0.07 0.25
CA HIS A 127 10.11 0.65 -0.02
C HIS A 127 9.01 0.20 0.97
N VAL A 128 8.65 1.03 1.96
CA VAL A 128 7.45 0.82 2.82
C VAL A 128 6.19 0.54 1.99
N ASP A 129 6.07 1.29 0.90
CA ASP A 129 5.11 1.08 -0.18
C ASP A 129 5.05 -0.37 -0.71
N ARG A 130 6.20 -0.98 -1.01
CA ARG A 130 6.31 -2.37 -1.47
C ARG A 130 5.84 -3.33 -0.38
N ARG A 131 6.18 -3.01 0.87
CA ARG A 131 5.82 -3.85 2.01
C ARG A 131 4.32 -3.85 2.26
N LEU A 132 3.68 -2.68 2.25
CA LEU A 132 2.22 -2.56 2.34
C LEU A 132 1.51 -3.28 1.20
N HIS A 133 2.06 -3.19 -0.02
CA HIS A 133 1.56 -3.94 -1.17
C HIS A 133 1.54 -5.45 -0.91
N GLN A 134 2.65 -6.01 -0.42
CA GLN A 134 2.77 -7.43 -0.09
C GLN A 134 1.85 -7.84 1.04
N MET A 135 1.70 -7.01 2.08
CA MET A 135 0.82 -7.28 3.21
C MET A 135 -0.65 -7.38 2.77
N LEU A 136 -1.14 -6.42 1.99
CA LEU A 136 -2.52 -6.43 1.48
C LEU A 136 -2.77 -7.57 0.49
N PHE A 137 -1.82 -7.82 -0.42
CA PHE A 137 -1.90 -8.94 -1.35
C PHE A 137 -1.96 -10.29 -0.61
N ALA A 138 -1.11 -10.49 0.41
CA ALA A 138 -1.10 -11.71 1.22
C ALA A 138 -2.39 -11.90 2.02
N ASP A 139 -3.04 -10.80 2.43
CA ASP A 139 -4.34 -10.81 3.11
C ASP A 139 -5.53 -10.94 2.14
N ARG A 140 -5.26 -11.02 0.83
CA ARG A 140 -6.24 -11.23 -0.24
C ARG A 140 -7.31 -10.15 -0.31
N ASP A 141 -6.90 -8.91 -0.13
CA ASP A 141 -7.77 -7.74 -0.27
C ASP A 141 -8.51 -7.68 -1.64
N TYR A 142 -7.93 -8.29 -2.68
CA TYR A 142 -8.52 -8.40 -4.02
C TYR A 142 -9.73 -9.37 -4.14
N GLU A 143 -10.01 -10.22 -3.15
CA GLU A 143 -11.13 -11.18 -3.20
C GLU A 143 -12.47 -10.58 -2.74
N GLY A 144 -12.49 -9.37 -2.15
CA GLY A 144 -13.64 -8.77 -1.45
C GLY A 144 -14.85 -8.32 -2.28
N GLY A 145 -14.93 -8.66 -3.58
CA GLY A 145 -15.93 -8.14 -4.52
C GLY A 145 -17.31 -8.83 -4.54
N GLY A 146 -17.60 -9.77 -3.63
CA GLY A 146 -18.82 -10.60 -3.72
C GLY A 146 -20.08 -10.05 -3.02
N THR A 147 -19.97 -9.10 -2.09
CA THR A 147 -21.11 -8.71 -1.21
C THR A 147 -21.20 -7.23 -0.87
N THR A 148 -20.32 -6.38 -1.40
CA THR A 148 -20.52 -4.92 -1.37
C THR A 148 -21.12 -4.52 -2.71
N THR A 149 -22.36 -4.05 -2.69
CA THR A 149 -23.01 -3.36 -3.80
C THR A 149 -22.00 -2.55 -4.60
N GLU A 150 -21.97 -2.73 -5.92
CA GLU A 150 -21.19 -1.99 -6.91
C GLU A 150 -21.45 -0.46 -6.92
N ALA A 151 -22.05 0.08 -5.86
CA ALA A 151 -22.61 1.42 -5.76
C ALA A 151 -21.68 2.49 -5.16
N ASP A 152 -20.52 2.13 -4.60
CA ASP A 152 -19.70 3.07 -3.81
C ASP A 152 -18.54 3.75 -4.56
N TYR A 153 -18.32 3.42 -5.84
CA TYR A 153 -17.29 4.07 -6.65
C TYR A 153 -17.87 4.62 -7.95
N PRO A 154 -17.56 5.88 -8.32
CA PRO A 154 -17.94 6.40 -9.63
C PRO A 154 -17.31 5.53 -10.73
N SER A 155 -18.11 5.13 -11.71
CA SER A 155 -17.68 4.30 -12.85
C SER A 155 -16.49 4.89 -13.61
N SER A 156 -16.23 6.19 -13.49
CA SER A 156 -15.10 6.91 -14.11
C SER A 156 -13.71 6.52 -13.60
N PHE A 157 -13.61 5.76 -12.49
CA PHE A 157 -12.32 5.40 -11.87
C PHE A 157 -12.00 3.90 -11.91
N LYS A 158 -12.89 3.07 -12.46
CA LYS A 158 -12.59 1.65 -12.61
C LYS A 158 -11.47 1.49 -13.66
N PRO A 159 -10.31 0.95 -13.29
CA PRO A 159 -9.27 0.67 -14.28
C PRO A 159 -9.82 -0.35 -15.29
N LYS A 160 -9.63 -0.09 -16.58
CA LYS A 160 -9.95 -1.06 -17.62
C LYS A 160 -8.72 -1.92 -17.85
N ILE A 161 -8.84 -3.20 -17.55
CA ILE A 161 -7.75 -4.18 -17.68
C ILE A 161 -8.19 -5.25 -18.65
N THR A 162 -7.39 -5.49 -19.70
CA THR A 162 -7.61 -6.57 -20.66
C THR A 162 -6.35 -7.43 -20.75
N ILE A 163 -6.54 -8.72 -20.99
CA ILE A 163 -5.45 -9.69 -21.10
C ILE A 163 -5.64 -10.43 -22.41
N ASP A 164 -4.70 -10.20 -23.32
CA ASP A 164 -4.68 -10.82 -24.64
C ASP A 164 -3.56 -11.86 -24.69
N HIS A 165 -3.87 -13.02 -25.24
CA HIS A 165 -2.90 -14.10 -25.42
C HIS A 165 -2.19 -13.93 -26.77
N CYS A 166 -0.86 -13.99 -26.79
CA CYS A 166 -0.07 -13.97 -28.01
C CYS A 166 0.54 -15.35 -28.29
N GLU A 167 -0.18 -16.17 -29.06
CA GLU A 167 0.19 -17.57 -29.40
C GLU A 167 1.59 -17.66 -30.02
N ASP A 168 1.93 -16.72 -30.90
CA ASP A 168 3.18 -16.75 -31.69
C ASP A 168 4.45 -16.48 -30.87
N LYS A 169 4.32 -15.89 -29.67
CA LYS A 169 5.48 -15.41 -28.88
C LYS A 169 5.56 -16.02 -27.48
N GLY A 170 4.55 -16.80 -27.06
CA GLY A 170 4.50 -17.44 -25.75
C GLY A 170 4.47 -16.42 -24.59
N TYR A 171 3.83 -15.27 -24.79
CA TYR A 171 3.62 -14.25 -23.74
C TYR A 171 2.15 -13.87 -23.68
N SER A 172 1.73 -13.35 -22.54
CA SER A 172 0.43 -12.69 -22.38
C SER A 172 0.62 -11.19 -22.31
N ALA A 173 -0.20 -10.43 -23.03
CA ALA A 173 -0.19 -8.98 -23.02
C ALA A 173 -1.27 -8.47 -22.08
N VAL A 174 -0.87 -7.77 -21.02
CA VAL A 174 -1.78 -7.13 -20.07
C VAL A 174 -1.84 -5.64 -20.38
N SER A 175 -3.01 -5.17 -20.80
CA SER A 175 -3.29 -3.76 -21.07
C SER A 175 -4.05 -3.15 -19.91
N VAL A 176 -3.54 -2.06 -19.34
CA VAL A 176 -4.13 -1.31 -18.23
C VAL A 176 -4.39 0.13 -18.67
N MET A 177 -5.64 0.56 -18.59
CA MET A 177 -6.05 1.95 -18.85
C MET A 177 -6.75 2.51 -17.61
N CYS A 178 -6.21 3.58 -17.02
CA CYS A 178 -6.80 4.21 -15.84
C CYS A 178 -6.33 5.67 -15.68
N LYS A 179 -6.80 6.37 -14.64
CA LYS A 179 -6.33 7.72 -14.31
C LYS A 179 -4.84 7.67 -13.96
N ASP A 180 -4.05 8.54 -14.60
CA ASP A 180 -2.62 8.62 -14.32
C ASP A 180 -2.37 9.17 -12.92
N ARG A 181 -1.36 8.62 -12.25
CA ARG A 181 -0.91 9.06 -10.94
C ARG A 181 0.52 8.64 -10.67
N PRO A 182 1.22 9.35 -9.76
CA PRO A 182 2.51 8.90 -9.26
C PRO A 182 2.46 7.45 -8.78
N LYS A 183 3.52 6.70 -9.09
CA LYS A 183 3.72 5.29 -8.70
C LYS A 183 2.73 4.29 -9.31
N LEU A 184 1.94 4.65 -10.32
CA LEU A 184 1.03 3.72 -11.00
C LEU A 184 1.76 2.51 -11.60
N MET A 185 2.82 2.75 -12.40
CA MET A 185 3.64 1.67 -12.96
C MET A 185 4.29 0.82 -11.86
N PHE A 186 4.76 1.45 -10.78
CA PHE A 186 5.33 0.74 -9.64
C PHE A 186 4.33 -0.25 -9.04
N ASP A 187 3.07 0.15 -8.81
CA ASP A 187 2.05 -0.72 -8.23
C ASP A 187 1.71 -1.89 -9.17
N ILE A 188 1.63 -1.64 -10.49
CA ILE A 188 1.37 -2.68 -11.50
C ILE A 188 2.51 -3.71 -11.52
N VAL A 189 3.76 -3.26 -11.65
CA VAL A 189 4.93 -4.14 -11.70
C VAL A 189 5.09 -4.92 -10.39
N CYS A 190 4.86 -4.27 -9.25
CA CYS A 190 4.85 -4.91 -7.94
C CYS A 190 3.82 -6.06 -7.88
N THR A 191 2.62 -5.83 -8.38
CA THR A 191 1.55 -6.85 -8.43
C THR A 191 1.93 -8.03 -9.30
N LEU A 192 2.39 -7.76 -10.53
CA LEU A 192 2.81 -8.81 -11.44
C LEU A 192 3.94 -9.64 -10.84
N THR A 193 4.91 -8.99 -10.20
CA THR A 193 6.03 -9.67 -9.52
C THR A 193 5.56 -10.49 -8.31
N ASP A 194 4.65 -9.97 -7.49
CA ASP A 194 4.08 -10.70 -6.32
C ASP A 194 3.27 -11.92 -6.76
N MET A 195 2.68 -11.84 -7.95
CA MET A 195 2.00 -12.95 -8.62
C MET A 195 2.96 -13.87 -9.41
N GLN A 196 4.27 -13.70 -9.27
CA GLN A 196 5.31 -14.49 -9.93
C GLN A 196 5.29 -14.40 -11.47
N TYR A 197 4.93 -13.24 -12.02
CA TYR A 197 5.09 -12.95 -13.44
C TYR A 197 6.37 -12.16 -13.71
N VAL A 198 7.07 -12.54 -14.78
CA VAL A 198 8.20 -11.81 -15.34
C VAL A 198 7.69 -10.87 -16.42
N VAL A 199 8.03 -9.59 -16.30
CA VAL A 199 7.77 -8.57 -17.32
C VAL A 199 8.96 -8.52 -18.28
N PHE A 200 8.73 -8.81 -19.56
CA PHE A 200 9.78 -8.77 -20.60
C PHE A 200 9.86 -7.41 -21.28
N HIS A 201 8.69 -6.87 -21.62
CA HIS A 201 8.55 -5.61 -22.31
C HIS A 201 7.37 -4.87 -21.70
N ALA A 202 7.47 -3.54 -21.65
CA ALA A 202 6.37 -2.68 -21.29
C ALA A 202 6.35 -1.45 -22.18
N SER A 203 5.15 -1.03 -22.57
CA SER A 203 4.89 0.23 -23.25
C SER A 203 4.05 1.10 -22.32
N ILE A 204 4.56 2.28 -21.99
CA ILE A 204 3.92 3.20 -21.04
C ILE A 204 3.69 4.53 -21.75
N SER A 205 2.44 4.98 -21.70
CA SER A 205 2.03 6.26 -22.26
C SER A 205 1.06 6.95 -21.30
N SER A 206 1.17 8.27 -21.21
CA SER A 206 0.21 9.12 -20.52
C SER A 206 -0.38 10.09 -21.52
N ASP A 207 -1.71 10.23 -21.49
CA ASP A 207 -2.49 11.15 -22.31
C ASP A 207 -3.42 11.95 -21.39
N GLY A 208 -3.02 13.21 -21.14
CA GLY A 208 -3.70 14.09 -20.19
C GLY A 208 -3.79 13.47 -18.78
N PRO A 209 -4.99 13.31 -18.20
CA PRO A 209 -5.15 12.73 -16.87
C PRO A 209 -5.20 11.20 -16.87
N TYR A 210 -4.99 10.53 -18.00
CA TYR A 210 -5.07 9.07 -18.14
C TYR A 210 -3.74 8.46 -18.53
N ALA A 211 -3.49 7.24 -18.05
CA ALA A 211 -2.36 6.42 -18.44
C ALA A 211 -2.84 5.15 -19.15
N SER A 212 -2.13 4.77 -20.21
CA SER A 212 -2.27 3.50 -20.90
C SER A 212 -0.94 2.76 -20.85
N GLN A 213 -0.95 1.59 -20.22
CA GLN A 213 0.24 0.77 -20.00
C GLN A 213 0.00 -0.64 -20.49
N GLU A 214 0.90 -1.16 -21.30
CA GLU A 214 0.87 -2.52 -21.84
C GLU A 214 2.09 -3.28 -21.35
N TYR A 215 1.87 -4.47 -20.77
CA TYR A 215 2.90 -5.31 -20.17
C TYR A 215 2.90 -6.69 -20.81
N PHE A 216 4.03 -7.11 -21.36
CA PHE A 216 4.22 -8.46 -21.89
C PHE A 216 4.82 -9.34 -20.82
N ILE A 217 4.04 -10.31 -20.34
CA ILE A 217 4.37 -11.12 -19.18
C ILE A 217 4.39 -12.62 -19.49
N ARG A 218 5.14 -13.36 -18.68
CA ARG A 218 5.09 -14.83 -18.58
C ARG A 218 5.20 -15.22 -17.11
N HIS A 219 4.49 -16.26 -16.70
CA HIS A 219 4.65 -16.76 -15.34
C HIS A 219 6.04 -17.41 -15.16
N MET A 220 6.57 -17.40 -13.94
CA MET A 220 7.90 -17.94 -13.63
C MET A 220 8.06 -19.44 -13.92
N ASP A 221 6.95 -20.19 -13.97
CA ASP A 221 6.94 -21.60 -14.40
C ASP A 221 6.99 -21.78 -15.93
N GLY A 222 6.96 -20.69 -16.69
CA GLY A 222 6.96 -20.69 -18.15
C GLY A 222 5.57 -20.67 -18.80
N CYS A 223 4.49 -20.78 -18.02
CA CYS A 223 3.12 -20.79 -18.52
C CYS A 223 2.62 -19.40 -18.93
N THR A 224 1.71 -19.38 -19.90
CA THR A 224 0.92 -18.21 -20.31
C THR A 224 -0.42 -18.18 -19.57
N LEU A 225 -1.04 -16.99 -19.52
CA LEU A 225 -2.37 -16.79 -18.93
C LEU A 225 -3.46 -17.34 -19.85
N ASP A 226 -3.63 -18.66 -19.85
CA ASP A 226 -4.58 -19.34 -20.74
C ASP A 226 -5.88 -19.68 -20.00
N ASN A 227 -5.79 -19.87 -18.68
CA ASN A 227 -6.94 -20.15 -17.83
C ASN A 227 -7.70 -18.85 -17.47
N GLU A 228 -9.00 -18.82 -17.75
CA GLU A 228 -9.88 -17.70 -17.37
C GLU A 228 -9.85 -17.39 -15.87
N GLY A 229 -9.70 -18.40 -15.02
CA GLY A 229 -9.58 -18.19 -13.57
C GLY A 229 -8.30 -17.43 -13.17
N GLU A 230 -7.19 -17.68 -13.87
CA GLU A 230 -5.92 -16.98 -13.63
C GLU A 230 -5.94 -15.56 -14.18
N LYS A 231 -6.54 -15.36 -15.38
CA LYS A 231 -6.77 -14.04 -15.94
C LYS A 231 -7.60 -13.17 -15.00
N GLU A 232 -8.73 -13.70 -14.53
CA GLU A 232 -9.61 -13.03 -13.59
C GLU A 232 -8.89 -12.68 -12.28
N ARG A 233 -8.03 -13.59 -11.79
CA ARG A 233 -7.20 -13.32 -10.61
C ARG A 233 -6.21 -12.18 -10.86
N VAL A 234 -5.52 -12.16 -11.99
CA VAL A 234 -4.59 -11.07 -12.37
C VAL A 234 -5.33 -9.74 -12.47
N ILE A 235 -6.49 -9.71 -13.12
CA ILE A 235 -7.33 -8.52 -13.22
C ILE A 235 -7.69 -8.02 -11.81
N LYS A 236 -8.24 -8.87 -10.94
CA LYS A 236 -8.62 -8.50 -9.56
C LYS A 236 -7.43 -7.96 -8.76
N CYS A 237 -6.27 -8.60 -8.86
CA CYS A 237 -5.08 -8.17 -8.14
C CYS A 237 -4.59 -6.79 -8.62
N LEU A 238 -4.58 -6.56 -9.94
CA LEU A 238 -4.21 -5.27 -10.52
C LEU A 238 -5.23 -4.17 -10.20
N GLU A 239 -6.54 -4.48 -10.27
CA GLU A 239 -7.59 -3.54 -9.86
C GLU A 239 -7.40 -3.11 -8.40
N ALA A 240 -7.19 -4.08 -7.49
CA ALA A 240 -6.95 -3.81 -6.07
C ALA A 240 -5.70 -2.95 -5.88
N ALA A 241 -4.57 -3.33 -6.48
CA ALA A 241 -3.31 -2.60 -6.38
C ALA A 241 -3.42 -1.14 -6.85
N ILE A 242 -4.12 -0.91 -7.96
CA ILE A 242 -4.38 0.45 -8.47
C ILE A 242 -5.21 1.22 -7.42
N ARG A 243 -6.32 0.62 -6.96
CA ARG A 243 -7.27 1.24 -6.03
C ARG A 243 -6.71 1.54 -4.64
N ARG A 244 -5.77 0.75 -4.12
CA ARG A 244 -5.11 0.97 -2.81
C ARG A 244 -4.54 2.39 -2.65
N ARG A 245 -4.11 3.02 -3.74
CA ARG A 245 -3.58 4.40 -3.74
C ARG A 245 -4.41 5.39 -4.56
N VAL A 246 -5.59 5.00 -5.04
CA VAL A 246 -6.54 5.99 -5.56
C VAL A 246 -7.12 6.70 -4.35
N SER A 247 -6.45 7.78 -3.94
CA SER A 247 -6.88 8.59 -2.80
C SER A 247 -8.10 9.42 -3.21
N GLU A 248 -9.26 8.78 -3.18
CA GLU A 248 -10.54 9.47 -3.26
C GLU A 248 -10.90 10.02 -1.88
N GLY A 249 -11.09 11.33 -1.80
CA GLY A 249 -11.54 11.98 -0.57
C GLY A 249 -10.87 13.32 -0.34
N LEU A 250 -10.94 13.75 0.92
CA LEU A 250 -10.33 14.97 1.39
C LEU A 250 -8.94 14.63 1.97
N SER A 251 -7.91 15.38 1.58
CA SER A 251 -6.60 15.27 2.21
C SER A 251 -6.48 16.35 3.28
N LEU A 252 -6.21 15.92 4.51
CA LEU A 252 -5.91 16.79 5.66
C LEU A 252 -4.42 16.69 5.94
N GLU A 253 -3.72 17.81 5.85
CA GLU A 253 -2.30 17.93 6.18
C GLU A 253 -2.18 18.69 7.50
N LEU A 254 -1.61 18.05 8.51
CA LEU A 254 -1.46 18.60 9.85
C LEU A 254 0.01 18.69 10.24
N CYS A 255 0.40 19.85 10.75
CA CYS A 255 1.76 20.10 11.23
C CYS A 255 1.71 20.59 12.68
N ALA A 256 2.42 19.88 13.56
CA ALA A 256 2.52 20.19 14.98
C ALA A 256 3.92 19.84 15.52
N LYS A 257 4.24 20.30 16.73
CA LYS A 257 5.40 19.80 17.46
C LYS A 257 5.20 18.33 17.79
N ASP A 258 6.17 17.49 17.43
CA ASP A 258 6.11 16.06 17.69
C ASP A 258 6.17 15.77 19.19
N ARG A 259 5.38 14.78 19.63
CA ARG A 259 5.28 14.32 21.02
C ARG A 259 4.52 13.00 21.07
N VAL A 260 4.78 12.23 22.13
CA VAL A 260 3.95 11.07 22.48
C VAL A 260 2.48 11.48 22.54
N GLY A 261 1.63 10.65 21.94
CA GLY A 261 0.19 10.85 21.93
C GLY A 261 -0.33 11.81 20.86
N LEU A 262 0.53 12.51 20.09
CA LEU A 262 0.06 13.39 19.02
C LEU A 262 -0.79 12.64 18.00
N LEU A 263 -0.33 11.48 17.50
CA LEU A 263 -1.11 10.68 16.55
C LEU A 263 -2.43 10.19 17.17
N SER A 264 -2.43 9.85 18.46
CA SER A 264 -3.64 9.45 19.20
C SER A 264 -4.66 10.58 19.28
N GLU A 265 -4.22 11.79 19.65
CA GLU A 265 -5.05 12.99 19.69
C GLU A 265 -5.66 13.29 18.31
N LEU A 266 -4.83 13.31 17.27
CA LEU A 266 -5.26 13.57 15.89
C LEU A 266 -6.32 12.58 15.41
N THR A 267 -6.02 11.29 15.53
CA THR A 267 -6.91 10.23 15.06
C THR A 267 -8.19 10.14 15.89
N ARG A 268 -8.14 10.51 17.18
CA ARG A 268 -9.33 10.65 18.03
C ARG A 268 -10.24 11.78 17.54
N VAL A 269 -9.70 12.97 17.29
CA VAL A 269 -10.49 14.11 16.80
C VAL A 269 -11.15 13.78 15.45
N LEU A 270 -10.42 13.13 14.54
CA LEU A 270 -10.99 12.66 13.26
C LEU A 270 -12.15 11.70 13.50
N ARG A 271 -11.99 10.72 14.39
CA ARG A 271 -13.04 9.75 14.74
C ARG A 271 -14.27 10.42 15.36
N GLU A 272 -14.08 11.37 16.26
CA GLU A 272 -15.17 12.11 16.93
C GLU A 272 -15.99 12.97 15.96
N HIS A 273 -15.37 13.42 14.86
CA HIS A 273 -16.04 14.10 13.76
C HIS A 273 -16.65 13.15 12.71
N GLY A 274 -16.68 11.84 12.99
CA GLY A 274 -17.23 10.84 12.09
C GLY A 274 -16.40 10.61 10.84
N LEU A 275 -15.10 10.93 10.86
CA LEU A 275 -14.22 10.69 9.73
C LEU A 275 -13.55 9.31 9.83
N SER A 276 -13.50 8.63 8.69
CA SER A 276 -12.73 7.40 8.49
C SER A 276 -11.48 7.70 7.67
N VAL A 277 -10.34 7.19 8.13
CA VAL A 277 -9.04 7.35 7.47
C VAL A 277 -8.86 6.20 6.47
N THR A 278 -8.75 6.53 5.18
CA THR A 278 -8.48 5.54 4.12
C THR A 278 -7.00 5.37 3.84
N ARG A 279 -6.22 6.43 4.11
CA ARG A 279 -4.76 6.41 4.05
C ARG A 279 -4.17 7.42 5.00
N ALA A 280 -3.04 7.08 5.63
CA ALA A 280 -2.27 8.02 6.42
C ALA A 280 -0.78 7.92 6.10
N GLY A 281 -0.11 9.07 6.07
CA GLY A 281 1.34 9.20 6.09
C GLY A 281 1.74 10.08 7.27
N VAL A 282 2.61 9.58 8.14
CA VAL A 282 3.14 10.28 9.31
C VAL A 282 4.65 10.29 9.19
N SER A 283 5.25 11.44 9.41
CA SER A 283 6.70 11.59 9.41
C SER A 283 7.12 12.72 10.33
N THR A 284 8.15 12.51 11.12
CA THR A 284 8.79 13.56 11.92
C THR A 284 10.07 14.04 11.25
N VAL A 285 10.20 15.37 11.13
CA VAL A 285 11.40 16.04 10.62
C VAL A 285 11.85 17.06 11.67
N GLY A 286 13.00 16.81 12.29
CA GLY A 286 13.44 17.58 13.46
C GLY A 286 12.45 17.42 14.61
N GLU A 287 11.92 18.53 15.13
CA GLU A 287 10.88 18.52 16.18
C GLU A 287 9.45 18.60 15.64
N GLN A 288 9.26 18.58 14.31
CA GLN A 288 7.96 18.78 13.69
C GLN A 288 7.42 17.46 13.12
N ALA A 289 6.21 17.10 13.56
CA ALA A 289 5.45 16.01 12.97
C ALA A 289 4.60 16.56 11.81
N MET A 290 4.77 15.94 10.65
CA MET A 290 3.96 16.14 9.45
C MET A 290 3.06 14.93 9.26
N ASN A 291 1.74 15.17 9.27
CA ASN A 291 0.74 14.12 9.18
C ASN A 291 -0.18 14.40 7.99
N VAL A 292 -0.36 13.44 7.10
CA VAL A 292 -1.27 13.52 5.96
C VAL A 292 -2.30 12.42 6.11
N PHE A 293 -3.57 12.80 6.23
CA PHE A 293 -4.69 11.85 6.30
C PHE A 293 -5.61 12.05 5.09
N TYR A 294 -5.85 10.97 4.36
CA TYR A 294 -6.93 10.90 3.39
C TYR A 294 -8.17 10.37 4.10
N VAL A 295 -9.21 11.18 4.10
CA VAL A 295 -10.41 10.92 4.89
C VAL A 295 -11.68 10.93 4.04
N ARG A 296 -12.63 10.12 4.49
CA ARG A 296 -14.03 10.12 4.05
C ARG A 296 -14.93 10.19 5.28
N ASP A 297 -16.22 10.45 5.06
CA ASP A 297 -17.22 10.22 6.10
C ASP A 297 -17.25 8.73 6.47
N ALA A 298 -17.63 8.39 7.70
CA ALA A 298 -17.79 7.01 8.19
C ALA A 298 -18.75 6.18 7.33
N SER A 299 -19.65 6.84 6.59
CA SER A 299 -20.54 6.22 5.60
C SER A 299 -19.88 5.92 4.24
N GLY A 300 -18.61 6.30 4.03
CA GLY A 300 -17.87 6.14 2.77
C GLY A 300 -18.05 7.29 1.77
N LYS A 301 -18.86 8.30 2.11
CA LYS A 301 -19.16 9.47 1.28
C LYS A 301 -18.10 10.58 1.39
N PRO A 302 -18.09 11.55 0.44
CA PRO A 302 -17.29 12.76 0.57
C PRO A 302 -17.62 13.54 1.86
N VAL A 303 -16.59 14.15 2.46
CA VAL A 303 -16.71 14.92 3.70
C VAL A 303 -17.45 16.25 3.46
N ASP A 304 -18.44 16.57 4.31
CA ASP A 304 -19.18 17.82 4.26
C ASP A 304 -18.33 19.02 4.73
N MET A 305 -18.59 20.21 4.16
CA MET A 305 -17.85 21.43 4.51
C MET A 305 -18.03 21.82 5.98
N LYS A 306 -19.20 21.57 6.57
CA LYS A 306 -19.46 21.87 7.99
C LYS A 306 -18.53 21.09 8.91
N THR A 307 -18.29 19.83 8.60
CA THR A 307 -17.34 18.99 9.35
C THR A 307 -15.92 19.54 9.23
N ILE A 308 -15.52 20.01 8.06
CA ILE A 308 -14.20 20.63 7.83
C ILE A 308 -14.05 21.92 8.66
N GLU A 309 -15.08 22.75 8.71
CA GLU A 309 -15.08 23.99 9.51
C GLU A 309 -15.02 23.71 11.01
N ALA A 310 -15.77 22.70 11.49
CA ALA A 310 -15.69 22.24 12.88
C ALA A 310 -14.29 21.75 13.24
N LEU A 311 -13.68 20.92 12.40
CA LEU A 311 -12.31 20.44 12.57
C LEU A 311 -11.29 21.58 12.59
N ARG A 312 -11.43 22.57 11.69
CA ARG A 312 -10.57 23.76 11.68
C ARG A 312 -10.68 24.55 12.98
N LYS A 313 -11.89 24.67 13.54
CA LYS A 313 -12.10 25.37 14.80
C LYS A 313 -11.52 24.60 15.98
N GLU A 314 -11.60 23.28 16.01
CA GLU A 314 -11.06 22.49 17.12
C GLU A 314 -9.54 22.39 17.06
N ILE A 315 -9.01 21.97 15.90
CA ILE A 315 -7.60 21.67 15.71
C ILE A 315 -6.76 22.94 15.52
N GLY A 316 -7.33 23.97 14.88
CA GLY A 316 -6.60 25.17 14.46
C GLY A 316 -6.04 26.02 15.60
N HIS A 317 -6.48 25.81 16.84
CA HIS A 317 -5.91 26.48 18.01
C HIS A 317 -4.60 25.83 18.49
N THR A 318 -4.42 24.53 18.20
CA THR A 318 -3.30 23.73 18.71
C THR A 318 -2.25 23.46 17.62
N MET A 319 -2.67 23.42 16.36
CA MET A 319 -1.78 23.04 15.25
C MET A 319 -2.24 23.58 13.88
N MET A 320 -1.33 23.56 12.91
CA MET A 320 -1.61 23.99 11.55
C MET A 320 -2.35 22.90 10.79
N LEU A 321 -3.53 23.22 10.24
CA LEU A 321 -4.33 22.34 9.40
C LEU A 321 -4.49 22.93 8.00
N ASN A 322 -3.99 22.21 7.00
CA ASN A 322 -4.22 22.49 5.60
C ASN A 322 -5.16 21.43 4.99
N VAL A 323 -6.09 21.89 4.14
CA VAL A 323 -7.14 21.04 3.55
C VAL A 323 -7.01 21.08 2.04
N LYS A 324 -6.66 19.95 1.44
CA LYS A 324 -6.55 19.80 -0.02
C LYS A 324 -7.68 18.91 -0.53
N LYS A 325 -8.44 19.42 -1.49
CA LYS A 325 -9.37 18.62 -2.29
C LYS A 325 -8.67 18.20 -3.58
N GLU A 326 -8.66 16.91 -3.88
CA GLU A 326 -8.27 16.45 -5.21
C GLU A 326 -9.30 16.95 -6.24
N PRO A 327 -8.88 17.54 -7.38
CA PRO A 327 -9.80 18.03 -8.37
C PRO A 327 -10.61 16.88 -8.98
N SER A 328 -11.91 16.86 -8.69
CA SER A 328 -12.90 16.12 -9.48
C SER A 328 -13.11 16.87 -10.79
N SER A 329 -12.30 16.55 -11.81
CA SER A 329 -12.46 17.14 -13.15
C SER A 329 -13.71 16.58 -13.82
N ALA A 330 -14.86 17.17 -13.53
CA ALA A 330 -15.99 17.21 -14.45
C ALA A 330 -15.82 18.44 -15.35
N LYS A 331 -15.11 18.26 -16.48
CA LYS A 331 -15.24 19.01 -17.74
C LYS A 331 -14.19 18.50 -18.74
N THR A 332 -14.67 17.95 -19.85
CA THR A 332 -13.89 17.61 -21.04
C THR A 332 -13.42 18.90 -21.72
N PRO A 333 -12.12 19.07 -22.03
CA PRO A 333 -11.68 20.01 -23.04
C PRO A 333 -11.46 19.30 -24.38
N GLU A 334 -11.88 19.97 -25.44
CA GLU A 334 -11.76 19.55 -26.84
C GLU A 334 -10.31 19.30 -27.27
N ALA A 335 -10.16 18.40 -28.23
CA ALA A 335 -8.90 17.94 -28.79
C ALA A 335 -8.07 19.09 -29.38
N SER A 336 -6.89 19.33 -28.81
CA SER A 336 -5.79 19.99 -29.51
C SER A 336 -4.51 19.20 -29.25
N GLY A 337 -3.84 18.81 -30.34
CA GLY A 337 -2.75 17.84 -30.34
C GLY A 337 -1.55 18.32 -29.53
N TRP A 338 -1.17 17.52 -28.54
CA TRP A 338 0.11 17.66 -27.85
C TRP A 338 0.81 16.30 -27.76
N ALA A 339 2.13 16.33 -27.87
CA ALA A 339 3.00 15.18 -28.11
C ALA A 339 2.83 14.05 -27.08
N LYS A 340 2.62 12.82 -27.59
CA LYS A 340 2.67 11.58 -26.82
C LYS A 340 4.10 11.38 -26.28
N THR A 341 4.30 11.57 -24.99
CA THR A 341 5.51 11.08 -24.30
C THR A 341 5.36 9.57 -24.09
N SER A 342 5.94 8.78 -25.00
CA SER A 342 6.13 7.34 -24.82
C SER A 342 7.52 7.06 -24.28
N PHE A 343 7.62 6.24 -23.24
CA PHE A 343 8.89 5.74 -22.71
C PHE A 343 9.00 4.25 -23.01
N PHE A 344 10.06 3.86 -23.72
CA PHE A 344 10.38 2.47 -24.01
C PHE A 344 11.56 2.03 -23.13
N PHE A 345 11.36 1.01 -22.29
CA PHE A 345 12.40 0.46 -21.40
C PHE A 345 13.25 -0.66 -22.04
N GLY A 346 13.23 -0.80 -23.36
CA GLY A 346 13.84 -1.92 -24.09
C GLY A 346 15.37 -1.89 -24.27
N SER A 347 16.15 -1.02 -23.60
CA SER A 347 17.61 -0.95 -23.84
C SER A 347 18.51 -0.81 -22.59
N LEU A 348 17.98 -1.05 -21.39
CA LEU A 348 18.77 -0.89 -20.15
C LEU A 348 19.52 -2.15 -19.68
N PHE A 349 19.55 -3.24 -20.47
CA PHE A 349 20.30 -4.46 -20.14
C PHE A 349 21.39 -4.89 -21.14
N GLU A 350 21.75 -4.07 -22.13
CA GLU A 350 22.84 -4.41 -23.08
C GLU A 350 24.14 -3.61 -22.93
N ARG A 351 24.26 -2.72 -21.93
CA ARG A 351 25.47 -1.88 -21.77
C ARG A 351 26.46 -2.30 -20.68
N GLN A 352 26.62 -3.61 -20.47
CA GLN A 352 27.79 -4.17 -19.76
C GLN A 352 28.51 -5.32 -20.49
N ARG A 353 28.28 -5.50 -21.81
CA ARG A 353 28.94 -6.58 -22.58
C ARG A 353 30.06 -6.14 -23.53
N SER A 354 30.59 -4.91 -23.37
CA SER A 354 31.82 -4.49 -24.04
C SER A 354 32.78 -3.87 -23.04
N ARG A 355 33.45 -4.72 -22.25
CA ARG A 355 34.66 -4.31 -21.53
C ARG A 355 35.72 -5.38 -21.30
N TYR A 356 35.55 -6.60 -21.80
CA TYR A 356 36.64 -7.55 -21.93
C TYR A 356 36.47 -8.33 -23.23
N GLY A 357 37.09 -7.82 -24.29
CA GLY A 357 37.32 -8.60 -25.49
C GLY A 357 38.44 -9.59 -25.23
N ILE A 358 38.16 -10.88 -25.44
CA ILE A 358 39.13 -11.89 -25.87
C ILE A 358 38.36 -12.78 -26.86
N THR A 359 39.06 -13.06 -27.95
CA THR A 359 38.68 -13.65 -29.25
C THR A 359 37.81 -14.89 -29.23
#